data_AF-A0A2K8Z3C4-F1
#
_entry.id   AF-A0A2K8Z3C4-F1
#
_cell.length_a   1.000
_cell.length_b   1.000
_cell.length_c   1.000
_cell.angle_alpha   90.00
_cell.angle_beta   90.00
_cell.angle_gamma   90.00
#
_symmetry.space_group_name_H-M   'P 1'
#
loop_
_entity.id
_entity.type
_entity.pdbx_description
1 polymer ?
#
loop_
_entity_poly.entity_id
_entity_poly.type
_entity_poly.pdbx_seq_one_letter_code
_entity_poly.pdbx_strand_id
1 'polypeptide(L)'
;MNYYFYAYLRNPKVTLHRGNCRFCNDGKGMQPKKLGYITGHWKGGYPSFELALEAAHRISQRLGIEPVYCQRCLSQKMELS
;
A
#
# COMPACT_ATOMS: atom_id res chain seq x y z
N MET A 1 0.08 -8.39 -13.14
CA MET A 1 0.71 -7.25 -12.42
C MET A 1 0.23 -7.31 -10.99
N ASN A 2 1.12 -7.33 -10.00
CA ASN A 2 0.72 -7.50 -8.60
C ASN A 2 0.53 -6.15 -7.89
N TYR A 3 -0.27 -6.14 -6.84
CA TYR A 3 -0.54 -4.99 -6.00
C TYR A 3 -0.20 -5.26 -4.54
N TYR A 4 0.14 -4.18 -3.85
CA TYR A 4 0.60 -4.19 -2.48
C TYR A 4 0.03 -2.98 -1.75
N PHE A 5 -0.02 -3.03 -0.44
CA PHE A 5 -0.20 -1.84 0.38
C PHE A 5 0.78 -1.85 1.55
N TYR A 6 1.13 -0.65 2.03
CA TYR A 6 1.89 -0.46 3.24
C TYR A 6 0.98 0.08 4.34
N ALA A 7 0.88 -0.62 5.46
CA ALA A 7 0.14 -0.18 6.63
C ALA A 7 1.12 0.35 7.69
N TYR A 8 1.13 1.67 7.88
CA TYR A 8 1.88 2.35 8.93
C TYR A 8 0.99 2.49 10.17
N LEU A 9 1.45 2.01 11.34
CA LEU A 9 0.62 1.87 12.54
C LEU A 9 0.80 3.02 13.54
N ARG A 10 1.99 3.67 13.57
CA ARG A 10 2.29 4.74 14.55
C ARG A 10 1.57 6.06 14.24
N ASN A 11 1.38 6.36 12.96
CA ASN A 11 0.55 7.46 12.47
C ASN A 11 -0.35 6.87 11.38
N PRO A 12 -1.47 6.24 11.76
CA PRO A 12 -2.22 5.33 10.91
C PRO A 12 -2.33 5.78 9.47
N LYS A 13 -1.76 4.99 8.57
CA LYS A 13 -1.83 5.23 7.13
C LYS A 13 -1.74 3.91 6.37
N VAL A 14 -2.69 3.66 5.48
CA VAL A 14 -2.63 2.53 4.55
C VAL A 14 -2.46 3.08 3.14
N THR A 15 -1.35 2.77 2.49
CA THR A 15 -1.05 3.29 1.13
C THR A 15 -0.98 2.15 0.12
N LEU A 16 -1.75 2.23 -0.97
CA LEU A 16 -1.72 1.28 -2.07
C LEU A 16 -0.60 1.57 -3.08
N HIS A 17 -0.01 0.49 -3.60
CA HIS A 17 1.13 0.49 -4.50
C HIS A 17 1.00 -0.57 -5.61
N ARG A 18 1.60 -0.30 -6.77
CA ARG A 18 1.82 -1.30 -7.84
C ARG A 18 3.17 -1.98 -7.65
N GLY A 19 3.21 -3.29 -7.92
CA GLY A 19 4.38 -4.15 -7.81
C GLY A 19 5.46 -3.96 -8.88
N ASN A 20 5.21 -3.13 -9.89
CA ASN A 20 6.18 -2.82 -10.95
C ASN A 20 6.64 -1.36 -10.93
N CYS A 21 6.35 -0.62 -9.86
CA CYS A 21 6.83 0.75 -9.77
C CYS A 21 8.23 0.81 -9.16
N ARG A 22 9.20 1.25 -9.97
CA ARG A 22 10.60 1.41 -9.59
C ARG A 22 10.80 2.37 -8.42
N PHE A 23 9.99 3.44 -8.33
CA PHE A 23 9.97 4.35 -7.17
C PHE A 23 9.52 3.65 -5.88
N CYS A 24 8.61 2.68 -6.01
CA CYS A 24 8.11 1.85 -4.93
C CYS A 24 8.99 0.61 -4.67
N ASN A 25 10.21 0.54 -5.24
CA ASN A 25 11.11 -0.61 -5.20
C ASN A 25 10.41 -1.91 -5.67
N ASP A 26 9.68 -1.84 -6.78
CA ASP A 26 8.91 -2.96 -7.35
C ASP A 26 7.99 -3.64 -6.33
N GLY A 27 7.29 -2.83 -5.52
CA GLY A 27 6.38 -3.31 -4.48
C GLY A 27 7.07 -3.94 -3.26
N LYS A 28 8.40 -3.95 -3.21
CA LYS A 28 9.18 -4.40 -2.04
C LYS A 28 9.28 -3.34 -0.95
N GLY A 29 8.94 -2.09 -1.29
CA GLY A 29 8.91 -0.98 -0.36
C GLY A 29 10.22 -0.24 -0.16
N MET A 30 10.12 0.96 0.41
CA MET A 30 11.23 1.91 0.58
C MET A 30 12.17 1.61 1.76
N GLN A 31 11.90 0.57 2.56
CA GLN A 31 12.67 0.28 3.78
C GLN A 31 13.02 -1.23 3.84
N PRO A 32 14.16 -1.65 3.27
CA PRO A 32 14.47 -3.06 3.06
C PRO A 32 14.86 -3.87 4.31
N LYS A 33 15.19 -3.24 5.47
CA LYS A 33 15.33 -3.85 6.82
C LYS A 33 16.16 -2.95 7.75
N LYS A 34 15.67 -2.69 8.97
CA LYS A 34 16.47 -2.64 10.22
C LYS A 34 15.61 -2.52 11.50
N LEU A 35 14.38 -2.01 11.41
CA LEU A 35 13.43 -1.86 12.54
C LEU A 35 12.00 -2.31 12.19
N GLY A 36 11.87 -3.31 11.30
CA GLY A 36 10.72 -3.61 10.43
C GLY A 36 9.41 -4.07 11.09
N TYR A 37 9.25 -3.91 12.40
CA TYR A 37 8.06 -4.32 13.14
C TYR A 37 7.40 -3.17 13.92
N ILE A 38 8.12 -2.06 14.10
CA ILE A 38 7.70 -1.03 15.07
C ILE A 38 6.77 0.00 14.42
N THR A 39 6.84 0.18 13.10
CA THR A 39 6.20 1.33 12.45
C THR A 39 5.20 0.96 11.37
N GLY A 40 5.33 -0.19 10.71
CA GLY A 40 4.39 -0.64 9.68
C GLY A 40 4.84 -1.87 8.91
N HIS A 41 3.96 -2.36 8.04
CA HIS A 41 4.19 -3.58 7.26
C HIS A 41 3.70 -3.47 5.83
N TRP A 42 4.48 -4.04 4.91
CA TRP A 42 4.02 -4.34 3.56
C TRP A 42 3.14 -5.59 3.57
N LYS A 43 2.01 -5.50 2.87
CA LYS A 43 1.10 -6.60 2.58
C LYS A 43 0.87 -6.61 1.08
N GLY A 44 0.82 -7.77 0.44
CA GLY A 44 0.60 -7.80 -0.99
C GLY A 44 0.88 -9.12 -1.67
N GLY A 45 1.15 -9.02 -2.97
CA GLY A 45 1.07 -10.16 -3.89
C GLY A 45 -0.33 -10.35 -4.45
N TYR A 46 -1.19 -9.34 -4.36
CA TYR A 46 -2.56 -9.41 -4.87
C TYR A 46 -2.55 -9.36 -6.41
N PRO A 47 -3.30 -10.24 -7.09
CA PRO A 47 -3.30 -10.31 -8.55
C PRO A 47 -4.10 -9.18 -9.21
N SER A 48 -4.92 -8.44 -8.46
CA SER A 48 -5.71 -7.30 -8.93
C SER A 48 -5.70 -6.13 -7.95
N PHE A 49 -6.09 -4.95 -8.45
CA PHE A 49 -6.15 -3.74 -7.63
C PHE A 49 -7.29 -3.82 -6.62
N GLU A 50 -8.41 -4.37 -7.03
CA GLU A 50 -9.65 -4.48 -6.27
C GLU A 50 -9.44 -5.37 -5.04
N LEU A 51 -8.71 -6.48 -5.19
CA LEU A 51 -8.34 -7.35 -4.07
C LEU A 51 -7.39 -6.66 -3.08
N ALA A 52 -6.43 -5.89 -3.59
CA ALA A 52 -5.54 -5.10 -2.74
C ALA A 52 -6.30 -3.99 -2.00
N LEU A 53 -7.26 -3.34 -2.67
CA LEU A 53 -8.10 -2.28 -2.12
C LEU A 53 -9.03 -2.82 -1.04
N GLU A 54 -9.69 -3.95 -1.29
CA GLU A 54 -10.53 -4.62 -0.30
C GLU A 54 -9.72 -4.99 0.96
N ALA A 55 -8.55 -5.59 0.78
CA ALA A 55 -7.68 -5.92 1.90
C ALA A 55 -7.18 -4.67 2.64
N ALA A 56 -6.87 -3.59 1.91
CA ALA A 56 -6.49 -2.31 2.48
C ALA A 56 -7.64 -1.69 3.29
N HIS A 57 -8.88 -1.72 2.79
CA HIS A 57 -10.05 -1.22 3.52
C HIS A 57 -10.29 -1.98 4.83
N ARG A 58 -10.18 -3.32 4.83
CA ARG A 58 -10.32 -4.12 6.05
C ARG A 58 -9.34 -3.71 7.15
N ILE A 59 -8.11 -3.33 6.77
CA ILE A 59 -7.12 -2.81 7.72
C ILE A 59 -7.44 -1.36 8.10
N SER A 60 -7.80 -0.52 7.13
CA SER A 60 -8.09 0.89 7.35
C SER A 60 -9.30 1.09 8.28
N GLN A 61 -10.35 0.27 8.15
CA GLN A 61 -11.50 0.24 9.06
C GLN A 61 -11.11 -0.05 10.51
N ARG A 62 -10.19 -0.99 10.75
CA ARG A 62 -9.69 -1.30 12.10
C ARG A 62 -8.89 -0.13 12.71
N LEU A 63 -8.33 0.72 11.86
CA LEU A 63 -7.51 1.87 12.24
C LEU A 63 -8.29 3.19 12.22
N GLY A 64 -9.57 3.20 11.82
CA GLY A 64 -10.39 4.40 11.73
C GLY A 64 -9.94 5.41 10.66
N ILE A 65 -9.35 4.93 9.56
CA ILE A 65 -8.83 5.76 8.45
C ILE A 65 -9.31 5.23 7.11
N GLU A 66 -9.09 6.01 6.05
CA GLU A 66 -9.25 5.56 4.66
C GLU A 66 -7.89 5.18 4.03
N PRO A 67 -7.87 4.18 3.15
CA PRO A 67 -6.67 3.88 2.38
C PRO A 67 -6.41 5.01 1.37
N VAL A 68 -5.13 5.32 1.18
CA VAL A 68 -4.68 6.31 0.20
C VAL A 68 -3.92 5.63 -0.93
N TYR A 69 -3.81 6.32 -2.06
CA TYR A 69 -3.10 5.82 -3.23
C TYR A 69 -1.72 6.44 -3.30
N CYS A 70 -0.72 5.64 -3.66
CA CYS A 70 0.60 6.19 -3.94
C CYS A 70 0.56 7.04 -5.21
N GLN A 71 0.75 8.35 -5.08
CA GLN A 71 0.74 9.30 -6.21
C GLN A 71 1.78 8.98 -7.29
N ARG A 72 2.87 8.27 -6.96
CA ARG A 72 3.88 7.84 -7.96
C ARG A 72 3.48 6.57 -8.70
N CYS A 73 2.79 5.66 -8.00
CA CYS A 73 2.53 4.30 -8.47
C CYS A 73 1.09 4.17 -9.03
N LEU A 74 0.19 5.10 -8.71
CA LEU A 74 -1.24 5.09 -9.03
C LEU A 74 -1.78 6.46 -9.51
N SER A 75 -0.93 7.41 -9.95
CA SER A 75 -1.36 8.73 -10.46
C SER A 75 -2.50 8.65 -11.47
N GLN A 76 -2.40 7.76 -12.46
CA GLN A 76 -3.40 7.59 -13.52
C GLN A 76 -4.74 6.99 -13.05
N LYS A 77 -4.79 6.34 -11.87
CA LYS A 77 -6.05 5.81 -11.32
C LYS A 77 -6.84 6.87 -10.55
N MET A 78 -6.23 7.99 -10.18
CA MET A 78 -6.92 9.11 -9.51
C MET A 78 -7.69 10.01 -10.47
N GLU A 79 -7.44 9.91 -11.78
CA GLU A 79 -8.10 10.74 -12.80
C GLU A 79 -9.43 10.14 -13.30
N LEU A 80 -9.80 8.95 -12.82
CA LEU A 80 -10.97 8.17 -13.26
C LEU A 80 -12.03 8.00 -12.17
N SER A 81 -11.89 8.71 -11.06
CA SER A 81 -12.79 8.67 -9.88
C SER A 81 -13.29 10.05 -9.53
#